data_AF-A0A522NGH7-F1
#
_entry.id   AF-A0A522NGH7-F1
#
_cell.length_a   1.000
_cell.length_b   1.000
_cell.length_c   1.000
_cell.angle_alpha   90.00
_cell.angle_beta   90.00
_cell.angle_gamma   90.00
#
_symmetry.space_group_name_H-M   'P 1'
#
loop_
_entity.id
_entity.type
_entity.pdbx_description
1 polymer ?
#
loop_
_entity_poly.entity_id
_entity_poly.type
_entity_poly.pdbx_seq_one_letter_code
_entity_poly.pdbx_strand_id
1 'polypeptide(L)' 'MKSAKTTIPATSARLSNPLDKQAIIRAVASSTAIETGQSIARIERKLRAGNSNFRHVTLAR' A
#
# COMPACT_ATOMS: atom_id res chain seq x y z
N MET A 1 25.86 26.02 -18.22
CA MET A 1 25.46 25.21 -17.05
C MET A 1 23.96 24.93 -17.20
N LYS A 2 23.55 23.70 -17.55
CA LYS A 2 22.13 23.38 -17.80
C LYS A 2 21.59 22.57 -16.62
N SER A 3 20.79 23.20 -15.77
CA SER A 3 20.08 22.53 -14.69
C SER A 3 18.95 21.67 -15.26
N ALA A 4 19.00 20.37 -15.03
CA ALA A 4 17.90 19.47 -15.34
C ALA A 4 16.78 19.70 -14.30
N LYS A 5 15.67 20.31 -14.72
CA LYS A 5 14.45 20.41 -13.93
C LYS A 5 13.71 19.08 -14.04
N THR A 6 13.81 18.25 -13.00
CA THR A 6 13.01 17.02 -12.90
C THR A 6 11.55 17.40 -12.66
N THR A 7 10.76 17.41 -13.73
CA THR A 7 9.30 17.54 -13.68
C THR A 7 8.72 16.22 -13.20
N ILE A 8 8.28 16.15 -11.93
CA ILE A 8 7.53 15.00 -11.40
C ILE A 8 6.09 15.13 -11.94
N PRO A 9 5.60 14.19 -12.78
CA PRO A 9 4.24 14.28 -13.28
C PRO A 9 3.25 14.05 -12.14
N ALA A 10 2.49 15.10 -11.79
CA ALA A 10 1.36 15.02 -10.89
C ALA A 10 0.23 14.22 -11.56
N THR A 11 0.28 12.88 -11.46
CA THR A 11 -0.80 12.01 -11.94
C THR A 11 -1.90 11.99 -10.89
N SER A 12 -2.77 13.00 -10.93
CA SER A 12 -4.06 12.98 -10.25
C SER A 12 -5.06 12.21 -11.12
N ALA A 13 -4.98 10.89 -11.08
CA ALA A 13 -6.00 10.02 -11.66
C ALA A 13 -6.90 9.52 -10.52
N ARG A 14 -7.90 10.33 -10.13
CA ARG A 14 -9.04 9.83 -9.37
C ARG A 14 -9.90 8.99 -10.31
N LEU A 15 -9.56 7.71 -10.42
CA LEU A 15 -10.40 6.73 -11.10
C LEU A 15 -11.19 5.99 -10.02
N SER A 16 -12.50 6.07 -10.12
CA SER A 16 -13.48 5.27 -9.38
C SER A 16 -13.43 3.80 -9.83
N ASN A 17 -12.23 3.24 -9.90
CA ASN A 17 -12.03 1.81 -10.09
C ASN A 17 -12.11 1.16 -8.71
N PRO A 18 -12.76 -0.01 -8.58
CA PRO A 18 -12.66 -0.79 -7.35
C PRO A 18 -11.17 -0.97 -7.06
N LEU A 19 -10.74 -0.51 -5.88
CA LEU A 19 -9.33 -0.51 -5.53
C LEU A 19 -8.85 -1.95 -5.54
N ASP A 20 -7.85 -2.25 -6.37
CA ASP A 20 -7.28 -3.58 -6.42
C ASP A 20 -6.83 -3.96 -5.00
N LYS A 21 -7.25 -5.15 -4.54
CA LYS A 21 -6.90 -5.67 -3.22
C LYS A 21 -5.38 -5.64 -3.01
N GLN A 22 -4.59 -5.80 -4.06
CA GLN A 22 -3.13 -5.64 -3.98
C GLN A 22 -2.70 -4.21 -3.64
N ALA A 23 -3.36 -3.20 -4.21
CA ALA A 23 -3.08 -1.80 -3.92
C ALA A 23 -3.39 -1.48 -2.45
N ILE A 24 -4.51 -1.99 -1.93
CA ILE A 24 -4.86 -1.81 -0.51
C ILE A 24 -3.82 -2.52 0.39
N ILE A 25 -3.47 -3.77 0.09
CA ILE A 25 -2.44 -4.51 0.84
C ILE A 25 -1.11 -3.74 0.85
N ARG A 26 -0.69 -3.20 -0.30
CA ARG A 26 0.55 -2.43 -0.42
C ARG A 26 0.50 -1.15 0.40
N ALA A 27 -0.61 -0.40 0.35
CA ALA A 27 -0.78 0.83 1.11
C ALA A 27 -0.68 0.57 2.63
N VAL A 28 -1.41 -0.45 3.12
CA VAL A 28 -1.38 -0.85 4.53
C VAL A 28 0.00 -1.36 4.94
N ALA A 29 0.65 -2.17 4.10
CA ALA A 29 1.98 -2.69 4.39
C ALA A 29 3.03 -1.57 4.48
N SER A 30 2.96 -0.57 3.61
CA SER A 30 3.86 0.58 3.63
C SER A 30 3.72 1.41 4.89
N SER A 31 2.49 1.78 5.31
CA SER A 31 2.29 2.55 6.54
C SER A 31 2.72 1.77 7.78
N THR A 32 2.40 0.46 7.81
CA THR A 32 2.79 -0.43 8.91
C THR A 32 4.30 -0.61 8.97
N ALA A 33 5.00 -0.68 7.82
CA ALA A 33 6.44 -0.81 7.77
C ALA A 33 7.16 0.43 8.32
N ILE A 34 6.66 1.62 7.97
CA ILE A 34 7.16 2.89 8.50
C ILE A 34 7.00 2.95 10.02
N GLU A 35 5.83 2.57 10.52
CA GLU A 35 5.52 2.60 11.96
C GLU A 35 6.30 1.55 12.77
N THR A 36 6.42 0.33 12.24
CA THR A 36 6.95 -0.82 13.02
C THR A 36 8.41 -1.17 12.71
N GLY A 37 9.01 -0.56 11.68
CA GLY A 37 10.34 -0.91 11.18
C GLY A 37 10.44 -2.31 10.53
N GLN A 38 9.33 -3.05 10.41
CA GLN A 38 9.32 -4.35 9.73
C GLN A 38 9.38 -4.16 8.21
N SER A 39 9.96 -5.13 7.50
CA SER A 39 9.97 -5.07 6.04
C SER A 39 8.56 -5.18 5.44
N ILE A 40 8.30 -4.37 4.42
CA ILE A 40 7.02 -4.36 3.68
C ILE A 40 6.67 -5.79 3.22
N ALA A 41 7.62 -6.51 2.64
CA ALA A 41 7.42 -7.88 2.15
C ALA A 41 6.96 -8.85 3.26
N ARG A 42 7.45 -8.69 4.50
CA ARG A 42 7.00 -9.51 5.63
C ARG A 42 5.54 -9.21 5.99
N ILE A 43 5.15 -7.93 6.00
CA ILE A 43 3.78 -7.51 6.31
C ILE A 43 2.81 -7.94 5.20
N GLU A 44 3.17 -7.74 3.93
CA GLU A 44 2.34 -8.18 2.79
C GLU A 44 2.05 -9.69 2.85
N ARG A 45 3.06 -10.52 3.15
CA ARG A 45 2.85 -11.97 3.32
C ARG A 45 1.86 -12.27 4.44
N LYS A 46 1.95 -11.59 5.58
CA LYS A 46 1.01 -11.79 6.71
C LYS A 46 -0.40 -11.38 6.34
N LEU A 47 -0.57 -10.25 5.66
CA LEU A 47 -1.88 -9.77 5.20
C LEU A 47 -2.53 -10.72 4.18
N ARG A 48 -1.72 -11.31 3.29
CA ARG A 48 -2.18 -12.29 2.30
C ARG A 48 -2.51 -13.65 2.91
N ALA A 49 -1.76 -14.08 3.93
CA ALA A 49 -2.00 -15.34 4.63
C ALA A 49 -3.38 -15.38 5.32
N GLY A 50 -3.99 -14.22 5.59
CA GLY A 50 -5.35 -14.14 6.12
C GLY A 50 -5.51 -14.64 7.56
N ASN A 51 -4.40 -14.90 8.27
CA ASN A 51 -4.42 -15.31 9.67
C ASN A 51 -4.65 -14.08 10.56
N SER A 52 -5.90 -13.62 10.65
CA SER A 52 -6.27 -12.47 11.46
C SER A 52 -6.61 -12.90 12.88
N ASN A 53 -6.09 -12.16 13.87
CA ASN A 53 -6.52 -12.32 15.27
C ASN A 53 -8.01 -11.94 15.44
N PHE A 54 -8.52 -11.08 14.55
CA PHE A 54 -9.90 -10.62 14.55
C PHE A 54 -10.62 -11.11 13.31
N ARG A 55 -11.34 -12.23 13.44
CA ARG A 55 -12.04 -12.88 12.32
C ARG A 55 -13.18 -12.04 11.71
N HIS A 56 -13.70 -11.09 12.47
CA HIS A 56 -14.76 -10.18 12.04
C HIS A 56 -14.21 -8.95 11.28
N VAL A 57 -12.91 -8.71 11.32
CA VAL A 57 -12.28 -7.60 10.59
C VAL A 57 -11.78 -8.14 9.27
N THR A 58 -12.35 -7.60 8.19
CA THR A 58 -11.93 -7.91 6.82
C THR A 58 -11.45 -6.64 6.13
N LEU A 59 -10.54 -6.79 5.18
CA LEU A 59 -10.12 -5.68 4.35
C LEU A 59 -11.32 -5.24 3.49
N ALA A 60 -11.70 -3.97 3.57
CA ALA A 60 -12.83 -3.42 2.83
C ALA A 60 -12.67 -3.65 1.31
N ARG A 61 -13.81 -3.86 0.65
CA ARG A 61 -13.92 -4.14 -0.80
C ARG A 61 -14.10 -2.86 -1.61
#